data_AF-A0A2Z6S0J2-F1
#
_entry.id   AF-A0A2Z6S0J2-F1
#
_cell.length_a   1.000
_cell.length_b   1.000
_cell.length_c   1.000
_cell.angle_alpha   90.00
_cell.angle_beta   90.00
_cell.angle_gamma   90.00
#
_symmetry.space_group_name_H-M   'P 1'
#
loop_
_entity.id
_entity.type
_entity.pdbx_description
1 polymer ?
#
loop_
_entity_poly.entity_id
_entity_poly.type
_entity_poly.pdbx_seq_one_letter_code
_entity_poly.pdbx_strand_id
1 'polypeptide(L)'
;MLNLLPRHFVDSIIVNRKHITLFVNWINKGSDDPISYKFNLLYRASRDGNSAEAFHAKCDNKGATIVVVKIKNSEQIVGGYNPLFWNLSDSGKSTRNSFIFSFENKNDLQTAKVVYSYGSKYSIYCGAVNGPVFGCNDLYVNYVNHPDVWISTCTSCYPKLNIPRRMAVTDYELNAFRV
;
A
#
# COMPACT_ATOMS: atom_id res chain seq x y z
N MET A 1 -21.17 12.90 2.15
CA MET A 1 -21.27 11.90 1.05
C MET A 1 -19.97 11.96 0.28
N LEU A 2 -19.23 10.86 0.21
CA LEU A 2 -17.96 10.78 -0.51
C LEU A 2 -18.22 10.95 -2.02
N ASN A 3 -17.91 12.13 -2.57
CA ASN A 3 -18.05 12.38 -4.00
C ASN A 3 -16.90 11.73 -4.77
N LEU A 4 -16.90 10.38 -4.85
CA LEU A 4 -16.22 9.70 -5.95
C LEU A 4 -16.99 10.09 -7.22
N LEU A 5 -16.46 11.03 -7.99
CA LEU A 5 -17.12 11.56 -9.18
C LEU A 5 -17.71 10.42 -10.04
N PRO A 6 -18.99 10.49 -10.49
CA PRO A 6 -19.74 9.32 -10.97
C PRO A 6 -19.16 8.57 -12.19
N ARG A 7 -18.12 9.07 -12.87
CA ARG A 7 -17.68 8.55 -14.17
C ARG A 7 -16.21 8.18 -14.33
N HIS A 8 -15.37 8.22 -13.30
CA HIS A 8 -13.97 7.82 -13.49
C HIS A 8 -13.80 6.30 -13.37
N PHE A 9 -13.35 5.70 -14.48
CA PHE A 9 -12.80 4.35 -14.54
C PHE A 9 -11.72 4.20 -13.46
N VAL A 10 -11.79 3.12 -12.68
CA VAL A 10 -10.72 2.77 -11.74
C VAL A 10 -9.71 1.98 -12.54
N ASP A 11 -8.56 2.59 -12.85
CA ASP A 11 -7.45 1.88 -13.49
C ASP A 11 -6.73 1.00 -12.46
N SER A 12 -7.38 -0.07 -12.04
CA SER A 12 -6.79 -1.08 -11.18
C SER A 12 -7.37 -2.44 -11.54
N ILE A 13 -6.50 -3.46 -11.58
CA ILE A 13 -6.92 -4.84 -11.80
C ILE A 13 -7.13 -5.60 -10.48
N ILE A 14 -6.69 -5.04 -9.35
CA ILE A 14 -6.74 -5.69 -8.05
C ILE A 14 -7.97 -5.25 -7.25
N VAL A 15 -8.28 -3.96 -7.25
CA VAL A 15 -9.35 -3.34 -6.46
C VAL A 15 -10.35 -2.56 -7.32
N ASN A 16 -11.51 -2.29 -6.73
CA ASN A 16 -12.59 -1.52 -7.35
C ASN A 16 -13.03 -0.35 -6.47
N ARG A 17 -14.04 0.40 -6.91
CA ARG A 17 -14.57 1.57 -6.19
C ARG A 17 -14.93 1.31 -4.73
N LYS A 18 -15.46 0.13 -4.38
CA LYS A 18 -15.86 -0.16 -3.00
C LYS A 18 -14.64 -0.23 -2.06
N HIS A 19 -13.53 -0.78 -2.55
CA HIS A 19 -12.26 -0.78 -1.82
C HIS A 19 -11.73 0.64 -1.63
N ILE A 20 -11.78 1.47 -2.68
CA ILE A 20 -11.34 2.86 -2.63
C ILE A 20 -12.14 3.63 -1.58
N THR A 21 -13.47 3.48 -1.54
CA THR A 21 -14.30 4.09 -0.50
C THR A 21 -13.85 3.67 0.90
N LEU A 22 -13.57 2.38 1.10
CA LEU A 22 -13.09 1.87 2.39
C LEU A 22 -11.72 2.45 2.76
N PHE A 23 -10.79 2.57 1.80
CA PHE A 23 -9.49 3.19 1.99
C PHE A 23 -9.62 4.67 2.40
N VAL A 24 -10.52 5.43 1.75
CA VAL A 24 -10.78 6.82 2.15
C VAL A 24 -11.28 6.87 3.60
N ASN A 25 -12.22 6.00 3.98
CA ASN A 25 -12.75 5.99 5.35
C ASN A 25 -11.64 5.74 6.39
N TRP A 26 -10.68 4.85 6.09
CA TRP A 26 -9.51 4.62 6.95
C TRP A 26 -8.57 5.83 7.00
N ILE A 27 -8.34 6.52 5.88
CA ILE A 27 -7.50 7.72 5.84
C ILE A 27 -8.14 8.87 6.64
N ASN A 28 -9.44 9.09 6.46
CA ASN A 28 -10.20 10.14 7.16
C ASN A 28 -10.46 9.81 8.63
N LYS A 29 -10.27 8.56 9.06
CA LYS A 29 -10.55 8.09 10.43
C LYS A 29 -11.97 8.46 10.90
N GLY A 30 -12.93 8.48 9.98
CA GLY A 30 -14.32 8.85 10.26
C GLY A 30 -14.65 10.36 10.21
N SER A 31 -13.72 11.22 9.78
CA SER A 31 -14.06 12.62 9.47
C SER A 31 -14.97 12.71 8.24
N ASP A 32 -16.03 13.51 8.36
CA ASP A 32 -16.98 13.85 7.30
C ASP A 32 -16.47 14.98 6.38
N ASP A 33 -15.22 15.42 6.53
CA ASP A 33 -14.66 16.46 5.69
C ASP A 33 -14.80 16.07 4.21
N PRO A 34 -15.38 16.95 3.37
CA PRO A 34 -15.62 16.68 1.96
C PRO A 34 -14.30 16.75 1.18
N ILE A 35 -13.47 15.72 1.36
CA ILE A 35 -12.18 15.58 0.70
C ILE A 35 -12.40 14.74 -0.55
N SER A 36 -12.14 15.33 -1.71
CA SER A 36 -12.18 14.64 -3.00
C SER A 36 -10.87 13.91 -3.23
N TYR A 37 -10.84 12.60 -2.99
CA TYR A 37 -9.64 11.82 -3.30
C TYR A 37 -9.56 11.43 -4.77
N LYS A 38 -8.41 11.66 -5.39
CA LYS A 38 -8.05 11.08 -6.68
C LYS A 38 -7.29 9.77 -6.47
N PHE A 39 -7.77 8.72 -7.11
CA PHE A 39 -7.15 7.39 -7.13
C PHE A 39 -6.55 7.14 -8.52
N ASN A 40 -5.25 7.41 -8.67
CA ASN A 40 -4.59 7.32 -9.96
C ASN A 40 -3.47 6.28 -9.90
N LEU A 41 -3.50 5.29 -10.79
CA LEU A 41 -2.46 4.28 -10.87
C LEU A 41 -1.13 4.89 -11.33
N LEU A 42 -0.12 4.83 -10.47
CA LEU A 42 1.24 5.25 -10.76
C LEU A 42 2.07 4.11 -11.33
N TYR A 43 1.90 2.93 -10.78
CA TYR A 43 2.74 1.77 -11.04
C TYR A 43 1.94 0.49 -10.86
N ARG A 44 2.14 -0.46 -11.78
CA ARG A 44 1.70 -1.86 -11.66
C ARG A 44 2.86 -2.75 -12.07
N ALA A 45 3.24 -3.71 -11.23
CA ALA A 45 4.45 -4.51 -11.47
C ALA A 45 4.39 -5.28 -12.80
N SER A 46 3.23 -5.85 -13.14
CA SER A 46 3.02 -6.54 -14.43
C SER A 46 3.05 -5.63 -15.66
N ARG A 47 2.81 -4.32 -15.51
CA ARG A 47 2.77 -3.34 -16.60
C ARG A 47 4.09 -2.60 -16.77
N ASP A 48 4.65 -2.14 -15.66
CA ASP A 48 5.77 -1.19 -15.63
C ASP A 48 7.12 -1.89 -15.36
N GLY A 49 7.12 -3.20 -15.06
CA GLY A 49 8.30 -4.01 -14.76
C GLY A 49 8.50 -4.18 -13.26
N ASN A 50 8.77 -5.42 -12.82
CA ASN A 50 8.90 -5.75 -11.39
C ASN A 50 10.35 -5.60 -10.89
N SER A 51 10.84 -4.36 -10.82
CA SER A 51 12.20 -4.04 -10.34
C SER A 51 12.24 -2.78 -9.46
N ALA A 52 13.29 -2.63 -8.65
CA ALA A 52 13.51 -1.43 -7.86
C ALA A 52 13.61 -0.18 -8.74
N GLU A 53 14.33 -0.29 -9.86
CA GLU A 53 14.49 0.79 -10.84
C GLU A 53 13.13 1.26 -11.39
N ALA A 54 12.29 0.32 -11.84
CA ALA A 54 10.96 0.64 -12.37
C ALA A 54 10.05 1.26 -11.30
N PHE A 55 10.09 0.73 -10.07
CA PHE A 55 9.36 1.27 -8.94
C PHE A 55 9.77 2.73 -8.66
N HIS A 56 11.07 2.98 -8.44
CA HIS A 56 11.57 4.31 -8.09
C HIS A 56 11.35 5.33 -9.21
N ALA A 57 11.55 4.94 -10.48
CA ALA A 57 11.27 5.81 -11.62
C ALA A 57 9.82 6.32 -11.66
N LYS A 58 8.87 5.51 -11.20
CA LYS A 58 7.43 5.84 -11.23
C LYS A 58 6.91 6.44 -9.93
N CYS A 59 7.41 6.00 -8.78
CA CYS A 59 6.74 6.19 -7.48
C CYS A 59 7.41 7.23 -6.59
N ASP A 60 8.68 7.56 -6.83
CA ASP A 60 9.40 8.51 -5.99
C ASP A 60 8.82 9.92 -6.08
N ASN A 61 8.80 10.59 -4.93
CA ASN A 61 8.34 11.98 -4.77
C ASN A 61 6.88 12.22 -5.24
N LYS A 62 6.06 11.17 -5.35
CA LYS A 62 4.65 11.30 -5.78
C LYS A 62 3.68 11.69 -4.65
N GLY A 63 4.18 11.87 -3.42
CA GLY A 63 3.36 12.17 -2.26
C GLY A 63 2.60 10.93 -1.78
N ALA A 64 1.44 11.16 -1.17
CA ALA A 64 0.67 10.11 -0.52
C ALA A 64 0.23 9.04 -1.52
N THR A 65 0.40 7.78 -1.12
CA THR A 65 0.13 6.61 -1.97
C THR A 65 -0.47 5.47 -1.18
N ILE A 66 -1.29 4.67 -1.86
CA ILE A 66 -1.75 3.38 -1.36
C ILE A 66 -1.22 2.26 -2.22
N VAL A 67 -0.70 1.24 -1.54
CA VAL A 67 -0.10 0.04 -2.11
C VAL A 67 -1.09 -1.10 -1.94
N VAL A 68 -1.36 -1.83 -3.02
CA VAL A 68 -2.23 -3.01 -2.99
C VAL A 68 -1.53 -4.18 -3.64
N VAL A 69 -1.45 -5.30 -2.94
CA VAL A 69 -0.70 -6.50 -3.31
C VAL A 69 -1.66 -7.68 -3.43
N LYS A 70 -1.66 -8.36 -4.59
CA LYS A 70 -2.46 -9.56 -4.82
C LYS A 70 -1.66 -10.81 -4.49
N ILE A 71 -2.07 -11.54 -3.47
CA ILE A 71 -1.46 -12.84 -3.12
C ILE A 71 -1.80 -13.88 -4.20
N LYS A 72 -0.80 -14.69 -4.58
CA LYS A 72 -0.95 -15.72 -5.61
C LYS A 72 -1.88 -16.85 -5.16
N ASN A 73 -2.69 -17.37 -6.09
CA ASN A 73 -3.61 -18.50 -5.89
C ASN A 73 -4.63 -18.33 -4.75
N SER A 74 -5.08 -17.09 -4.49
CA SER A 74 -6.13 -16.80 -3.50
C SER A 74 -6.92 -15.56 -3.91
N GLU A 75 -7.93 -15.16 -3.14
CA GLU A 75 -8.55 -13.83 -3.23
C GLU A 75 -7.97 -12.83 -2.21
N GLN A 76 -6.95 -13.23 -1.46
CA GLN A 76 -6.32 -12.40 -0.43
C GLN A 76 -5.60 -11.21 -1.07
N ILE A 77 -5.75 -10.04 -0.45
CA ILE A 77 -4.92 -8.86 -0.75
C ILE A 77 -4.34 -8.30 0.54
N VAL A 78 -3.14 -7.75 0.45
CA VAL A 78 -2.49 -7.00 1.54
C VAL A 78 -1.99 -5.66 1.01
N GLY A 79 -1.62 -4.75 1.88
CA GLY A 79 -1.11 -3.46 1.44
C GLY A 79 -0.89 -2.48 2.55
N GLY A 80 -0.69 -1.23 2.17
CA GLY A 80 -0.52 -0.14 3.12
C GLY A 80 -0.63 1.23 2.48
N TYR A 81 -0.86 2.24 3.31
CA TYR A 81 -0.96 3.63 2.91
C TYR A 81 0.22 4.42 3.47
N ASN A 82 0.99 5.05 2.60
CA ASN A 82 2.07 5.97 2.95
C ASN A 82 1.56 7.41 2.76
N PRO A 83 1.38 8.20 3.84
CA PRO A 83 0.94 9.60 3.72
C PRO A 83 2.06 10.57 3.31
N LEU A 84 3.31 10.10 3.22
CA LEU A 84 4.48 10.91 2.90
C LEU A 84 4.83 10.76 1.42
N PHE A 85 6.05 10.31 1.10
CA PHE A 85 6.50 9.99 -0.25
C PHE A 85 7.59 8.92 -0.17
N TRP A 86 7.86 8.26 -1.30
CA TRP A 86 9.00 7.35 -1.49
C TRP A 86 10.20 8.10 -2.06
N ASN A 87 11.41 7.68 -1.72
CA ASN A 87 12.66 8.18 -2.28
C ASN A 87 13.81 7.16 -2.06
N LEU A 88 15.01 7.52 -2.52
CA LEU A 88 16.23 6.72 -2.44
C LEU A 88 17.13 7.11 -1.26
N SER A 89 16.58 7.58 -0.13
CA SER A 89 17.41 8.15 0.96
C SER A 89 18.02 7.13 1.92
N ASP A 90 17.80 5.84 1.70
CA ASP A 90 18.19 4.72 2.58
C ASP A 90 17.85 4.96 4.06
N SER A 91 16.69 5.58 4.31
CA SER A 91 16.31 6.09 5.63
C SER A 91 14.84 5.90 5.97
N GLY A 92 14.57 5.93 7.28
CA GLY A 92 13.23 5.83 7.84
C GLY A 92 12.53 7.20 7.93
N LYS A 93 11.20 7.18 7.86
CA LYS A 93 10.33 8.34 8.08
C LYS A 93 9.27 7.99 9.11
N SER A 94 9.01 8.91 10.04
CA SER A 94 7.99 8.75 11.09
C SER A 94 6.63 9.30 10.66
N THR A 95 5.57 8.54 10.96
CA THR A 95 4.19 9.02 10.80
C THR A 95 3.21 8.12 11.55
N ARG A 96 2.20 8.71 12.19
CA ARG A 96 1.05 7.98 12.79
C ARG A 96 -0.14 7.84 11.84
N ASN A 97 -0.05 8.42 10.65
CA ASN A 97 -1.11 8.40 9.65
C ASN A 97 -0.91 7.32 8.59
N SER A 98 0.20 6.58 8.67
CA SER A 98 0.40 5.37 7.87
C SER A 98 -0.36 4.19 8.47
N PHE A 99 -0.83 3.29 7.62
CA PHE A 99 -1.44 2.02 8.02
C PHE A 99 -1.06 0.89 7.07
N ILE A 100 -1.15 -0.34 7.57
CA ILE A 100 -1.14 -1.56 6.77
C ILE A 100 -2.49 -2.26 6.90
N PHE A 101 -2.87 -3.02 5.87
CA PHE A 101 -4.14 -3.71 5.82
C PHE A 101 -4.05 -5.08 5.16
N SER A 102 -5.08 -5.90 5.39
CA SER A 102 -5.29 -7.18 4.74
C SER A 102 -6.78 -7.43 4.53
N PHE A 103 -7.08 -8.18 3.48
CA PHE A 103 -8.39 -8.78 3.24
C PHE A 103 -8.14 -10.25 3.07
N GLU A 104 -8.84 -11.10 3.81
CA GLU A 104 -8.79 -12.55 3.59
C GLU A 104 -9.40 -12.90 2.23
N ASN A 105 -10.45 -12.16 1.84
CA ASN A 105 -11.06 -12.23 0.52
C ASN A 105 -11.40 -10.81 0.02
N LYS A 106 -10.75 -10.35 -1.05
CA LYS A 106 -11.01 -9.01 -1.62
C LYS A 106 -12.46 -8.81 -2.08
N ASN A 107 -13.19 -9.87 -2.36
CA ASN A 107 -14.59 -9.78 -2.78
C ASN A 107 -15.55 -9.63 -1.57
N ASP A 108 -15.05 -9.84 -0.35
CA ASP A 108 -15.78 -9.63 0.91
C ASP A 108 -15.07 -8.59 1.79
N LEU A 109 -15.58 -7.36 1.76
CA LEU A 109 -15.02 -6.23 2.51
C LEU A 109 -15.15 -6.37 4.03
N GLN A 110 -15.96 -7.30 4.55
CA GLN A 110 -16.04 -7.56 5.99
C GLN A 110 -14.79 -8.27 6.52
N THR A 111 -14.03 -8.91 5.63
CA THR A 111 -12.74 -9.54 5.97
C THR A 111 -11.60 -8.54 6.10
N ALA A 112 -11.87 -7.25 5.86
CA ALA A 112 -10.87 -6.21 5.88
C ALA A 112 -10.38 -5.92 7.31
N LYS A 113 -9.07 -5.95 7.50
CA LYS A 113 -8.38 -5.58 8.74
C LYS A 113 -7.40 -4.46 8.43
N VAL A 114 -7.36 -3.43 9.28
CA VAL A 114 -6.44 -2.29 9.15
C VAL A 114 -5.80 -1.99 10.50
N VAL A 115 -4.51 -1.67 10.51
CA VAL A 115 -3.78 -1.27 11.71
C VAL A 115 -2.85 -0.09 11.40
N TYR A 116 -2.80 0.86 12.32
CA TYR A 116 -2.09 2.12 12.14
C TYR A 116 -0.70 2.08 12.76
N SER A 117 0.23 2.84 12.20
CA SER A 117 1.59 2.91 12.73
C SER A 117 1.64 3.53 14.12
N TYR A 118 2.54 3.02 14.96
CA TYR A 118 2.88 3.64 16.25
C TYR A 118 3.60 4.99 16.11
N GLY A 119 4.01 5.39 14.89
CA GLY A 119 4.76 6.62 14.64
C GLY A 119 6.25 6.50 14.93
N SER A 120 6.81 5.29 14.82
CA SER A 120 8.25 5.07 14.96
C SER A 120 9.05 5.79 13.87
N LYS A 121 10.35 5.96 14.04
CA LYS A 121 11.23 6.52 12.98
C LYS A 121 11.28 5.68 11.69
N TYR A 122 10.72 4.47 11.71
CA TYR A 122 10.68 3.54 10.58
C TYR A 122 9.24 3.21 10.16
N SER A 123 8.23 4.05 10.47
CA SER A 123 6.86 3.85 9.99
C SER A 123 6.84 3.60 8.47
N ILE A 124 7.65 4.34 7.73
CA ILE A 124 7.97 4.12 6.32
C ILE A 124 9.49 4.01 6.21
N TYR A 125 9.99 3.12 5.38
CA TYR A 125 11.39 3.05 5.03
C TYR A 125 11.57 3.22 3.52
N CYS A 126 12.67 3.87 3.13
CA CYS A 126 12.97 4.25 1.76
C CYS A 126 14.36 3.72 1.41
N GLY A 127 14.43 2.49 0.89
CA GLY A 127 15.68 1.81 0.56
C GLY A 127 15.86 1.67 -0.95
N ALA A 128 17.08 1.88 -1.45
CA ALA A 128 17.36 1.97 -2.88
C ALA A 128 17.14 0.67 -3.68
N VAL A 129 17.13 -0.48 -2.99
CA VAL A 129 16.93 -1.82 -3.58
C VAL A 129 15.56 -2.40 -3.27
N ASN A 130 14.68 -1.60 -2.66
CA ASN A 130 13.36 -2.01 -2.23
C ASN A 130 12.28 -1.45 -3.16
N GLY A 131 11.10 -2.08 -3.11
CA GLY A 131 9.87 -1.41 -3.53
C GLY A 131 9.28 -0.67 -2.32
N PRO A 132 7.98 -0.80 -2.08
CA PRO A 132 7.37 -0.28 -0.86
C PRO A 132 7.89 -0.98 0.40
N VAL A 133 8.14 -0.21 1.46
CA VAL A 133 8.50 -0.73 2.79
C VAL A 133 7.68 -0.01 3.86
N PHE A 134 6.78 -0.76 4.48
CA PHE A 134 6.05 -0.34 5.67
C PHE A 134 6.73 -0.93 6.90
N GLY A 135 7.10 -0.05 7.82
CA GLY A 135 7.69 -0.46 9.08
C GLY A 135 9.16 -0.86 8.93
N CYS A 136 9.67 -1.55 9.94
CA CYS A 136 10.99 -2.14 9.91
C CYS A 136 10.85 -3.62 9.55
N ASN A 137 10.43 -3.87 8.30
CA ASN A 137 10.06 -5.20 7.77
C ASN A 137 8.68 -5.71 8.21
N ASP A 138 7.73 -4.81 8.51
CA ASP A 138 6.35 -5.17 8.83
C ASP A 138 5.59 -5.59 7.55
N LEU A 139 5.81 -4.91 6.41
CA LEU A 139 5.36 -5.36 5.09
C LEU A 139 6.23 -4.74 3.99
N TYR A 140 6.89 -5.55 3.16
CA TYR A 140 7.79 -5.04 2.13
C TYR A 140 8.08 -6.01 0.99
N VAL A 141 8.70 -5.47 -0.07
CA VAL A 141 9.38 -6.24 -1.12
C VAL A 141 10.83 -5.75 -1.26
N ASN A 142 11.75 -6.69 -1.46
CA ASN A 142 13.17 -6.43 -1.73
C ASN A 142 13.57 -7.12 -3.03
N TYR A 143 14.11 -6.35 -3.96
CA TYR A 143 14.38 -6.80 -5.33
C TYR A 143 15.67 -7.58 -5.51
N VAL A 144 16.56 -7.62 -4.50
CA VAL A 144 17.84 -8.34 -4.58
C VAL A 144 17.63 -9.85 -4.49
N ASN A 145 16.76 -10.30 -3.59
CA ASN A 145 16.63 -11.73 -3.29
C ASN A 145 15.46 -12.39 -4.02
N HIS A 146 14.28 -11.76 -3.98
CA HIS A 146 13.04 -12.37 -4.49
C HIS A 146 12.06 -11.28 -4.97
N PRO A 147 12.14 -10.85 -6.24
CA PRO A 147 11.29 -9.77 -6.77
C PRO A 147 9.79 -10.07 -6.68
N ASP A 148 9.40 -11.36 -6.64
CA ASP A 148 8.01 -11.81 -6.63
C ASP A 148 7.51 -12.25 -5.24
N VAL A 149 8.27 -11.96 -4.18
CA VAL A 149 7.92 -12.36 -2.81
C VAL A 149 7.86 -11.15 -1.90
N TRP A 150 6.69 -10.91 -1.34
CA TRP A 150 6.49 -9.95 -0.26
C TRP A 150 6.75 -10.61 1.10
N ILE A 151 7.32 -9.84 2.02
CA ILE A 151 7.77 -10.32 3.32
C ILE A 151 7.14 -9.49 4.45
N SER A 152 6.79 -10.17 5.53
CA SER A 152 6.25 -9.60 6.78
C SER A 152 6.85 -10.33 7.98
N THR A 153 7.99 -9.86 8.48
CA THR A 153 8.75 -10.55 9.55
C THR A 153 8.81 -9.80 10.86
N CYS A 154 8.44 -8.52 10.87
CA CYS A 154 8.42 -7.68 12.06
C CYS A 154 7.00 -7.20 12.37
N THR A 155 6.77 -6.82 13.64
CA THR A 155 5.52 -6.17 14.10
C THR A 155 5.87 -5.11 15.13
N SER A 156 6.87 -4.29 14.83
CA SER A 156 7.39 -3.27 15.77
C SER A 156 6.90 -1.87 15.44
N CYS A 157 6.56 -1.61 14.18
CA CYS A 157 6.12 -0.30 13.72
C CYS A 157 4.61 -0.23 13.55
N TYR A 158 3.95 -1.39 13.42
CA TYR A 158 2.52 -1.56 13.32
C TYR A 158 2.05 -2.69 14.27
N PRO A 159 0.81 -2.62 14.77
CA PRO A 159 0.16 -3.76 15.43
C PRO A 159 0.15 -5.02 14.54
N LYS A 160 0.12 -6.19 15.17
CA LYS A 160 0.15 -7.47 14.46
C LYS A 160 -1.13 -7.69 13.64
N LEU A 161 -0.97 -7.89 12.33
CA LEU A 161 -2.07 -8.14 11.38
C LEU A 161 -2.29 -9.63 11.04
N ASN A 162 -1.44 -10.53 11.57
CA ASN A 162 -1.46 -11.97 11.34
C ASN A 162 -1.42 -12.38 9.84
N ILE A 163 -0.69 -11.64 9.01
CA ILE A 163 -0.42 -12.01 7.61
C ILE A 163 0.76 -13.00 7.50
N PRO A 164 0.86 -13.80 6.41
CA PRO A 164 1.97 -14.73 6.22
C PRO A 164 3.33 -14.03 6.15
N ARG A 165 4.38 -14.69 6.66
CA ARG A 165 5.74 -14.13 6.68
C ARG A 165 6.36 -13.96 5.30
N ARG A 166 6.06 -14.87 4.37
CA ARG A 166 6.49 -14.82 2.96
C ARG A 166 5.26 -15.06 2.10
N MET A 167 5.09 -14.22 1.09
CA MET A 167 3.88 -14.15 0.28
C MET A 167 4.30 -14.10 -1.19
N ALA A 168 4.07 -15.19 -1.93
CA ALA A 168 4.19 -15.13 -3.39
C ALA A 168 3.04 -14.29 -3.94
N VAL A 169 3.35 -13.37 -4.86
CA VAL A 169 2.36 -12.41 -5.37
C VAL A 169 2.09 -12.64 -6.85
N THR A 170 0.87 -12.28 -7.28
CA THR A 170 0.51 -12.25 -8.71
C THR A 170 0.84 -10.88 -9.31
N ASP A 171 0.56 -9.81 -8.57
CA ASP A 171 0.86 -8.45 -8.97
C ASP A 171 0.78 -7.50 -7.76
N TYR A 172 1.26 -6.28 -7.90
CA TYR A 172 0.95 -5.19 -6.98
C TYR A 172 0.86 -3.84 -7.69
N GLU A 173 0.05 -2.95 -7.13
CA GLU A 173 -0.25 -1.63 -7.65
C GLU A 173 0.08 -0.54 -6.62
N LEU A 174 0.63 0.59 -7.10
CA LEU A 174 0.72 1.84 -6.35
C LEU A 174 -0.20 2.87 -6.96
N ASN A 175 -1.07 3.43 -6.12
CA ASN A 175 -2.01 4.46 -6.53
C ASN A 175 -1.71 5.74 -5.77
N ALA A 176 -1.53 6.85 -6.50
CA ALA A 176 -1.54 8.17 -5.90
C ALA A 176 -2.89 8.39 -5.23
N PHE A 177 -2.84 8.93 -4.00
CA PHE A 177 -4.00 9.20 -3.19
C PHE A 177 -3.92 10.64 -2.72
N ARG A 178 -4.40 11.57 -3.54
CA ARG A 178 -4.29 13.02 -3.31
C ARG A 178 -5.68 13.62 -3.10
N VAL A 179 -5.74 14.61 -2.21
CA VAL A 179 -6.85 15.59 -2.12
C VAL A 179 -6.83 16.51 -3.34
#